data_AF-A0A5D3AU70-F1
#
_entry.id   AF-A0A5D3AU70-F1
#
_cell.length_a   1.000
_cell.length_b   1.000
_cell.length_c   1.000
_cell.angle_alpha   90.00
_cell.angle_beta   90.00
_cell.angle_gamma   90.00
#
_symmetry.space_group_name_H-M   'P 1'
#
loop_
_entity.id
_entity.type
_entity.pdbx_description
1 polymer ?
#
loop_
_entity_poly.entity_id
_entity_poly.type
_entity_poly.pdbx_seq_one_letter_code
_entity_poly.pdbx_strand_id
1 'polypeptide(L)'
;MSSQLTSQVWHASGDTDYVEDNIPINGILERSAVESFSSGQPGGEKKTAYVWTSNFIEKDSNNIYRASFTSGASASRNTEAKNDDYMLRANEVSTFLHNSLKDTASQWGAQCRTQQSADPLREAEKSTFEELVNTLPDRYGDIGFGSVDPETMRQVLLYDLNQGDLSSGGNVVGANMEEGDDMKMVAGMPFVKTGASTGYGFLSQQPSFYHGSDSDD
;
A
#
# COMPACT_ATOMS: atom_id res chain seq x y z
N MET A 1 -9.02 -5.24 -8.43
CA MET A 1 -7.57 -4.96 -8.65
C MET A 1 -6.79 -5.31 -7.40
N SER A 2 -5.69 -6.04 -7.55
CA SER A 2 -4.81 -6.46 -6.45
C SER A 2 -3.85 -5.35 -5.99
N SER A 3 -3.33 -5.47 -4.77
CA SER A 3 -2.15 -4.71 -4.35
C SER A 3 -0.91 -5.15 -5.15
N GLN A 4 0.05 -4.24 -5.28
CA GLN A 4 1.33 -4.48 -5.92
C GLN A 4 2.45 -4.29 -4.90
N LEU A 5 3.45 -5.15 -4.98
CA LEU A 5 4.72 -5.04 -4.27
C LEU A 5 5.85 -4.98 -5.30
N THR A 6 6.80 -4.09 -5.07
CA THR A 6 7.96 -3.87 -5.93
C THR A 6 9.21 -3.86 -5.06
N SER A 7 10.26 -4.54 -5.50
CA SER A 7 11.60 -4.50 -4.90
C SER A 7 12.60 -4.12 -5.97
N GLN A 8 13.46 -3.14 -5.70
CA GLN A 8 14.49 -2.63 -6.61
C GLN A 8 15.83 -2.54 -5.90
N VAL A 9 16.89 -2.96 -6.60
CA VAL A 9 18.26 -2.94 -6.09
C VAL A 9 19.18 -2.29 -7.11
N TRP A 10 19.85 -1.20 -6.73
CA TRP A 10 20.90 -0.59 -7.54
C TRP A 10 22.25 -1.00 -6.99
N HIS A 11 23.03 -1.69 -7.82
CA HIS A 11 24.34 -2.19 -7.41
C HIS A 11 25.38 -1.07 -7.32
N ALA A 12 26.33 -1.18 -6.39
CA ALA A 12 27.42 -0.20 -6.30
C ALA A 12 28.34 -0.20 -7.54
N SER A 13 28.41 -1.32 -8.27
CA SER A 13 29.26 -1.51 -9.45
C SER A 13 28.67 -1.00 -10.77
N GLY A 14 27.42 -0.53 -10.77
CA GLY A 14 26.73 -0.03 -11.96
C GLY A 14 25.79 1.12 -11.62
N ASP A 15 26.04 2.31 -12.17
CA ASP A 15 25.23 3.50 -11.88
C ASP A 15 23.84 3.47 -12.52
N THR A 16 23.58 2.52 -13.42
CA THR A 16 22.32 2.39 -14.17
C THR A 16 21.70 0.99 -14.17
N ASP A 17 22.45 -0.02 -13.73
CA ASP A 17 21.98 -1.40 -13.71
C ASP A 17 21.29 -1.68 -12.37
N TYR A 18 19.99 -1.95 -12.44
CA TYR A 18 19.19 -2.33 -11.28
C TYR A 18 18.47 -3.64 -11.53
N VAL A 19 18.31 -4.42 -10.46
CA VAL A 19 17.50 -5.63 -10.43
C VAL A 19 16.15 -5.27 -9.82
N GLU A 20 15.07 -5.75 -10.44
CA GLU A 20 13.71 -5.47 -10.01
C GLU A 20 12.87 -6.74 -10.00
N ASP A 21 12.10 -6.89 -8.93
CA ASP A 21 11.04 -7.88 -8.81
C ASP A 21 9.71 -7.17 -8.54
N ASN A 22 8.70 -7.46 -9.37
CA ASN A 22 7.33 -7.01 -9.19
C ASN A 22 6.43 -8.21 -8.89
N ILE A 23 5.73 -8.13 -7.77
CA ILE A 23 4.94 -9.23 -7.23
C ILE A 23 3.51 -8.71 -7.00
N PRO A 24 2.50 -9.28 -7.68
CA PRO A 24 1.11 -8.99 -7.38
C PRO A 24 0.72 -9.69 -6.07
N ILE A 25 0.20 -8.93 -5.10
CA ILE A 25 -0.28 -9.52 -3.84
C ILE A 25 -1.78 -9.85 -4.01
N ASN A 26 -2.16 -11.11 -3.80
CA ASN A 26 -3.54 -11.61 -3.99
C ASN A 26 -4.56 -11.08 -2.95
N GLY A 27 -4.85 -9.79 -2.99
CA GLY A 27 -5.77 -9.08 -2.10
C GLY A 27 -5.31 -7.64 -1.84
N ILE A 28 -6.09 -6.91 -1.05
CA ILE A 28 -5.82 -5.53 -0.70
C ILE A 28 -5.36 -5.50 0.75
N LEU A 29 -4.13 -5.05 0.97
CA LEU A 29 -3.68 -4.69 2.31
C LEU A 29 -4.53 -3.52 2.77
N GLU A 30 -5.22 -3.66 3.88
CA GLU A 30 -5.94 -2.59 4.53
C GLU A 30 -5.07 -1.99 5.62
N ARG A 31 -5.00 -0.66 5.62
CA ARG A 31 -4.37 0.08 6.68
C ARG A 31 -5.35 0.20 7.84
N SER A 32 -5.12 -0.55 8.91
CA SER A 32 -5.92 -0.37 10.13
C SER A 32 -5.75 1.06 10.65
N ALA A 33 -6.83 1.66 11.13
CA ALA A 33 -6.82 2.97 11.80
C ALA A 33 -6.08 2.94 13.15
N VAL A 34 -5.48 1.81 13.53
CA VAL A 34 -4.58 1.73 14.67
C VAL A 34 -3.43 2.70 14.43
N GLU A 35 -3.41 3.76 15.23
CA GLU A 35 -2.51 4.91 15.20
C GLU A 35 -1.03 4.54 15.45
N SER A 36 -0.59 3.30 15.25
CA SER A 36 0.75 2.82 15.57
C SER A 36 1.78 3.01 14.43
N PHE A 37 1.35 3.35 13.21
CA PHE A 37 2.25 3.74 12.10
C PHE A 37 2.49 5.27 12.02
N SER A 38 2.34 5.96 13.15
CA SER A 38 2.15 7.42 13.25
C SER A 38 3.41 8.27 13.31
N SER A 39 4.59 7.80 12.89
CA SER A 39 5.79 8.64 12.99
C SER A 39 6.03 9.61 11.81
N GLY A 40 5.14 9.71 10.82
CA GLY A 40 5.40 10.62 9.68
C GLY A 40 4.23 11.01 8.78
N GLN A 41 2.98 10.88 9.23
CA GLN A 41 1.86 11.24 8.35
C GLN A 41 1.58 12.74 8.33
N PRO A 42 1.48 13.37 7.15
CA PRO A 42 0.93 14.72 7.06
C PRO A 42 -0.53 14.67 7.51
N GLY A 43 -0.84 15.38 8.60
CA GLY A 43 -2.21 15.58 9.06
C GLY A 43 -2.98 16.39 8.02
N GLY A 44 -4.02 15.80 7.44
CA GLY A 44 -4.89 16.47 6.48
C GLY A 44 -5.43 15.52 5.42
N GLU A 45 -6.76 15.45 5.34
CA GLU A 45 -7.57 14.71 4.36
C GLU A 45 -7.56 13.17 4.44
N LYS A 46 -8.76 12.60 4.40
CA LYS A 46 -8.99 11.15 4.47
C LYS A 46 -8.52 10.51 3.16
N LYS A 47 -7.30 9.95 3.15
CA LYS A 47 -6.78 9.20 2.00
C LYS A 47 -7.53 7.87 1.83
N THR A 48 -7.70 7.44 0.58
CA THR A 48 -8.46 6.24 0.18
C THR A 48 -7.56 5.03 -0.03
N ALA A 49 -6.33 5.25 -0.46
CA ALA A 49 -5.26 4.26 -0.59
C ALA A 49 -3.89 4.91 -0.34
N TYR A 50 -2.85 4.08 -0.22
CA TYR A 50 -1.49 4.49 0.09
C TYR A 50 -0.47 3.74 -0.76
N VAL A 51 0.62 4.43 -1.08
CA VAL A 51 1.90 3.82 -1.49
C VAL A 51 2.86 3.91 -0.30
N TRP A 52 3.38 2.76 0.12
CA TRP A 52 4.37 2.65 1.18
C TRP A 52 5.73 2.34 0.61
N THR A 53 6.80 2.96 1.12
CA THR A 53 8.17 2.70 0.68
C THR A 53 9.09 2.36 1.86
N SER A 54 10.13 1.59 1.58
CA SER A 54 11.24 1.36 2.50
C SER A 54 12.54 1.42 1.72
N ASN A 55 13.48 2.22 2.22
CA ASN A 55 14.73 2.54 1.54
C ASN A 55 15.90 2.38 2.50
N PHE A 56 16.95 1.67 2.08
CA PHE A 56 18.18 1.54 2.85
C PHE A 56 19.39 1.28 1.95
N ILE A 57 20.59 1.55 2.48
CA ILE A 57 21.86 1.19 1.85
C ILE A 57 22.47 0.05 2.66
N GLU A 58 22.85 -1.03 1.99
CA GLU A 58 23.57 -2.13 2.63
C GLU A 58 25.03 -1.73 2.85
N LYS A 59 25.50 -1.84 4.08
CA LYS A 59 26.83 -1.33 4.51
C LYS A 59 27.98 -2.03 3.80
N ASP A 60 27.84 -3.32 3.50
CA ASP A 60 28.95 -4.13 2.98
C ASP A 60 29.09 -4.01 1.46
N SER A 61 27.97 -3.98 0.75
CA SER A 61 27.94 -3.93 -0.72
C SER A 61 27.82 -2.51 -1.28
N ASN A 62 27.40 -1.53 -0.46
CA ASN A 62 26.95 -0.21 -0.89
C ASN A 62 25.80 -0.25 -1.92
N ASN A 63 25.08 -1.37 -2.00
CA ASN A 63 23.88 -1.47 -2.82
C ASN A 63 22.76 -0.64 -2.18
N ILE A 64 21.98 0.01 -3.04
CA ILE A 64 20.81 0.79 -2.61
C ILE A 64 19.58 -0.09 -2.82
N TYR A 65 18.82 -0.29 -1.77
CA TYR A 65 17.59 -1.07 -1.76
C TYR A 65 16.40 -0.15 -1.60
N ARG A 66 15.41 -0.38 -2.45
CA ARG A 66 14.07 0.21 -2.37
C ARG A 66 13.05 -0.90 -2.46
N ALA A 67 12.06 -0.86 -1.60
CA ALA A 67 10.86 -1.66 -1.78
C ALA A 67 9.63 -0.79 -1.57
N SER A 68 8.54 -1.13 -2.24
CA SER A 68 7.29 -0.42 -2.11
C SER A 68 6.08 -1.32 -2.27
N PHE A 69 5.00 -1.06 -1.53
CA PHE A 69 3.73 -1.74 -1.72
C PHE A 69 2.53 -0.80 -1.63
N THR A 70 1.38 -1.24 -2.14
CA THR A 70 0.12 -0.47 -2.10
C THR A 70 -0.89 -1.04 -1.10
N SER A 71 -1.69 -0.17 -0.49
CA SER A 71 -2.73 -0.57 0.48
C SER A 71 -3.96 0.32 0.40
N GLY A 72 -5.16 -0.20 0.68
CA GLY A 72 -6.38 0.57 0.87
C GLY A 72 -6.52 1.10 2.30
N ALA A 73 -7.13 2.26 2.48
CA ALA A 73 -7.32 2.88 3.81
C ALA A 73 -8.54 2.36 4.58
N SER A 74 -9.52 1.78 3.87
CA SER A 74 -10.79 1.30 4.44
C SER A 74 -11.37 0.19 3.57
N ALA A 75 -10.53 -0.76 3.14
CA ALA A 75 -10.93 -1.76 2.16
C ALA A 75 -12.11 -2.61 2.64
N SER A 76 -12.14 -2.98 3.93
CA SER A 76 -13.26 -3.67 4.58
C SER A 76 -14.62 -2.97 4.48
N ARG A 77 -14.62 -1.63 4.36
CA ARG A 77 -15.83 -0.79 4.45
C ARG A 77 -16.36 -0.31 3.09
N ASN A 78 -15.62 -0.57 2.02
CA ASN A 78 -15.92 -0.10 0.67
C ASN A 78 -16.53 -1.21 -0.18
N THR A 79 -17.21 -0.82 -1.27
CA THR A 79 -17.63 -1.77 -2.30
C THR A 79 -16.41 -2.28 -3.09
N GLU A 80 -16.54 -3.45 -3.71
CA GLU A 80 -15.51 -4.03 -4.58
C GLU A 80 -15.06 -3.03 -5.67
N ALA A 81 -16.01 -2.42 -6.38
CA ALA A 81 -15.70 -1.44 -7.43
C ALA A 81 -14.90 -0.21 -6.92
N LYS A 82 -15.17 0.25 -5.68
CA LYS A 82 -14.41 1.36 -5.08
C LYS A 82 -13.00 0.94 -4.71
N ASN A 83 -12.87 -0.22 -4.08
CA ASN A 83 -11.57 -0.78 -3.74
C ASN A 83 -10.71 -1.02 -4.99
N ASP A 84 -11.32 -1.52 -6.05
CA ASP A 84 -10.67 -1.74 -7.33
C ASP A 84 -10.18 -0.44 -7.97
N ASP A 85 -10.99 0.62 -7.95
CA ASP A 85 -10.59 1.95 -8.41
C ASP A 85 -9.43 2.52 -7.57
N TYR A 86 -9.54 2.46 -6.24
CA TYR A 86 -8.53 3.02 -5.35
C TYR A 86 -7.18 2.32 -5.52
N MET A 87 -7.20 0.99 -5.64
CA MET A 87 -5.98 0.21 -5.84
C MET A 87 -5.41 0.36 -7.24
N LEU A 88 -6.25 0.50 -8.27
CA LEU A 88 -5.78 0.84 -9.62
C LEU A 88 -4.99 2.15 -9.59
N ARG A 89 -5.55 3.20 -8.97
CA ARG A 89 -4.89 4.51 -8.89
C ARG A 89 -3.63 4.47 -8.03
N ALA A 90 -3.63 3.73 -6.90
CA ALA A 90 -2.42 3.54 -6.10
C ALA A 90 -1.31 2.80 -6.86
N ASN A 91 -1.65 1.77 -7.65
CA ASN A 91 -0.69 1.03 -8.47
C ASN A 91 -0.16 1.89 -9.63
N GLU A 92 -1.00 2.76 -10.23
CA GLU A 92 -0.55 3.76 -11.21
C GLU A 92 0.49 4.71 -10.60
N VAL A 93 0.23 5.24 -9.40
CA VAL A 93 1.17 6.10 -8.68
C VAL A 93 2.47 5.34 -8.38
N SER A 94 2.37 4.10 -7.88
CA SER A 94 3.54 3.27 -7.58
C SER A 94 4.39 3.02 -8.84
N THR A 95 3.76 2.75 -9.98
CA THR A 95 4.42 2.57 -11.28
C THR A 95 5.07 3.86 -11.77
N PHE A 96 4.41 5.00 -11.59
CA PHE A 96 4.96 6.30 -11.96
C PHE A 96 6.21 6.63 -11.14
N LEU A 97 6.14 6.42 -9.82
CA LEU A 97 7.29 6.59 -8.92
C LEU A 97 8.44 5.69 -9.34
N HIS A 98 8.16 4.41 -9.57
CA HIS A 98 9.14 3.45 -10.08
C HIS A 98 9.89 3.99 -11.32
N ASN A 99 9.15 4.40 -12.35
CA ASN A 99 9.72 4.84 -13.61
C ASN A 99 10.52 6.15 -13.46
N SER A 100 9.99 7.11 -12.71
CA SER A 100 10.65 8.40 -12.51
C SER A 100 11.95 8.26 -11.71
N LEU A 101 11.97 7.39 -10.70
CA LEU A 101 13.16 7.13 -9.89
C LEU A 101 14.23 6.40 -10.70
N LYS A 102 13.83 5.48 -11.58
CA LYS A 102 14.73 4.84 -12.54
C LYS A 102 15.40 5.88 -13.43
N ASP A 103 14.62 6.80 -14.02
CA ASP A 103 15.14 7.80 -14.94
C ASP A 103 16.08 8.81 -14.25
N THR A 104 15.88 9.04 -12.95
CA THR A 104 16.68 9.96 -12.12
C THR A 104 17.77 9.27 -11.29
N ALA A 105 17.98 7.95 -11.45
CA ALA A 105 18.89 7.13 -10.65
C ALA A 105 20.33 7.65 -10.59
N SER A 106 20.82 8.20 -11.71
CA SER A 106 22.16 8.79 -11.78
C SER A 106 22.36 9.99 -10.84
N GLN A 107 21.27 10.70 -10.49
CA GLN A 107 21.33 11.89 -9.65
C GLN A 107 21.29 11.53 -8.17
N TRP A 108 20.22 10.85 -7.73
CA TRP A 108 20.06 10.49 -6.32
C TRP A 108 20.99 9.35 -5.91
N GLY A 109 21.34 8.42 -6.80
CA GLY A 109 22.18 7.26 -6.48
C GLY A 109 23.60 7.66 -6.10
N ALA A 110 24.20 8.60 -6.83
CA ALA A 110 25.52 9.13 -6.51
C ALA A 110 25.53 9.85 -5.16
N GLN A 111 24.48 10.61 -4.85
CA GLN A 111 24.33 11.31 -3.57
C GLN A 111 24.17 10.30 -2.41
N CYS A 112 23.34 9.27 -2.61
CA CYS A 112 23.13 8.21 -1.63
C CYS A 112 24.46 7.54 -1.22
N ARG A 113 25.29 7.15 -2.20
CA ARG A 113 26.58 6.51 -1.94
C ARG A 113 27.61 7.46 -1.32
N THR A 114 27.62 8.72 -1.76
CA THR A 114 28.51 9.76 -1.21
C THR A 114 28.20 10.05 0.26
N GLN A 115 26.91 10.18 0.58
CA GLN A 115 26.45 10.49 1.94
C GLN A 115 26.32 9.25 2.82
N GLN A 116 26.42 8.05 2.25
CA GLN A 116 26.14 6.78 2.93
C GLN A 116 24.75 6.79 3.59
N SER A 117 23.76 7.39 2.91
CA SER A 117 22.39 7.54 3.38
C SER A 117 21.39 7.34 2.25
N ALA A 118 20.24 6.73 2.55
CA ALA A 118 19.12 6.60 1.60
C ALA A 118 18.25 7.88 1.54
N ASP A 119 18.58 8.94 2.26
CA ASP A 119 17.80 10.19 2.28
C ASP A 119 17.65 10.83 0.90
N PRO A 120 18.69 10.92 0.03
CA PRO A 120 18.52 11.47 -1.31
C PRO A 120 17.48 10.70 -2.15
N LEU A 121 17.41 9.37 -1.99
CA LEU A 121 16.37 8.56 -2.62
C LEU A 121 14.99 8.92 -2.05
N ARG A 122 14.84 8.97 -0.71
CA ARG A 122 13.56 9.32 -0.05
C ARG A 122 13.04 10.69 -0.47
N GLU A 123 13.91 11.68 -0.59
CA GLU A 123 13.54 13.02 -1.06
C GLU A 123 13.13 13.00 -2.54
N ALA A 124 13.83 12.23 -3.39
CA ALA A 124 13.43 12.04 -4.78
C ALA A 124 12.05 11.38 -4.91
N GLU A 125 11.76 10.36 -4.09
CA GLU A 125 10.44 9.72 -4.07
C GLU A 125 9.33 10.70 -3.68
N LYS A 126 9.56 11.43 -2.57
CA LYS A 126 8.59 12.38 -2.04
C LYS A 126 8.33 13.51 -3.03
N SER A 127 9.37 14.10 -3.60
CA SER A 127 9.24 15.16 -4.60
C SER A 127 8.47 14.67 -5.84
N THR A 128 8.78 13.47 -6.32
CA THR A 128 8.09 12.88 -7.49
C THR A 128 6.60 12.62 -7.19
N PHE A 129 6.29 12.13 -5.99
CA PHE A 129 4.92 11.90 -5.56
C PHE A 129 4.13 13.21 -5.47
N GLU A 130 4.71 14.22 -4.82
CA GLU A 130 4.09 15.54 -4.66
C GLU A 130 3.85 16.20 -6.04
N GLU A 131 4.80 16.11 -6.97
CA GLU A 131 4.64 16.60 -8.33
C GLU A 131 3.48 15.92 -9.07
N LEU A 132 3.38 14.59 -9.00
CA LEU A 132 2.30 13.83 -9.63
C LEU A 132 0.93 14.24 -9.07
N VAL A 133 0.81 14.32 -7.74
CA VAL A 133 -0.44 14.71 -7.07
C VAL A 133 -0.82 16.14 -7.40
N ASN A 134 0.14 17.07 -7.43
CA ASN A 134 -0.13 18.46 -7.80
C ASN A 134 -0.51 18.62 -9.28
N THR A 135 -0.01 17.75 -10.15
CA THR A 135 -0.33 17.77 -11.59
C THR A 135 -1.73 17.21 -11.88
N LEU A 136 -2.14 16.16 -11.16
CA LEU A 136 -3.43 15.50 -11.35
C LEU A 136 -4.17 15.33 -10.00
N PRO A 137 -4.56 16.45 -9.34
CA PRO A 137 -5.13 16.41 -8.00
C PRO A 137 -6.48 15.68 -7.97
N ASP A 138 -7.30 15.81 -9.02
CA ASP A 138 -8.58 15.12 -9.12
C ASP A 138 -8.44 13.60 -9.22
N ARG A 139 -7.29 13.11 -9.71
CA ARG A 139 -7.02 11.68 -9.89
C ARG A 139 -6.24 11.07 -8.72
N TYR A 140 -5.32 11.81 -8.11
CA TYR A 140 -4.37 11.27 -7.13
C TYR A 140 -4.35 12.00 -5.78
N GLY A 141 -5.14 13.07 -5.60
CA GLY A 141 -5.16 13.87 -4.37
C GLY A 141 -5.58 13.10 -3.11
N ASP A 142 -6.37 12.04 -3.27
CA ASP A 142 -6.81 11.14 -2.21
C ASP A 142 -5.88 9.93 -1.99
N ILE A 143 -4.79 9.80 -2.75
CA ILE A 143 -3.75 8.79 -2.51
C ILE A 143 -2.74 9.35 -1.51
N GLY A 144 -2.34 8.53 -0.55
CA GLY A 144 -1.29 8.85 0.42
C GLY A 144 0.06 8.27 0.04
N PHE A 145 1.12 8.90 0.52
CA PHE A 145 2.49 8.40 0.45
C PHE A 145 3.06 8.28 1.85
N GLY A 146 3.76 7.20 2.15
CA GLY A 146 4.34 6.96 3.45
C GLY A 146 5.54 6.04 3.41
N SER A 147 6.29 6.03 4.51
CA SER A 147 7.45 5.16 4.70
C SER A 147 7.20 4.14 5.79
N VAL A 148 7.72 2.93 5.62
CA VAL A 148 7.77 1.88 6.65
C VAL A 148 9.19 1.44 6.93
N ASP A 149 9.42 0.90 8.11
CA ASP A 149 10.71 0.32 8.47
C ASP A 149 11.00 -0.96 7.64
N PRO A 150 12.29 -1.34 7.51
CA PRO A 150 12.66 -2.52 6.72
C PRO A 150 12.07 -3.84 7.23
N GLU A 151 11.78 -3.97 8.52
CA GLU A 151 11.22 -5.20 9.10
C GLU A 151 9.74 -5.36 8.71
N THR A 152 8.96 -4.28 8.78
CA THR A 152 7.60 -4.21 8.21
C THR A 152 7.59 -4.60 6.74
N MET A 153 8.49 -4.04 5.94
CA MET A 153 8.61 -4.37 4.51
C MET A 153 8.97 -5.84 4.26
N ARG A 154 9.90 -6.38 5.04
CA ARG A 154 10.29 -7.80 4.95
C ARG A 154 9.12 -8.73 5.22
N GLN A 155 8.25 -8.40 6.18
CA GLN A 155 7.06 -9.20 6.48
C GLN A 155 6.06 -9.21 5.31
N VAL A 156 5.90 -8.07 4.62
CA VAL A 156 5.07 -7.98 3.40
C VAL A 156 5.65 -8.83 2.26
N LEU A 157 6.97 -8.75 2.03
CA LEU A 157 7.67 -9.56 1.02
C LEU A 157 7.55 -11.07 1.28
N LEU A 158 7.73 -11.50 2.53
CA LEU A 158 7.64 -12.91 2.90
C LEU A 158 6.20 -13.44 2.90
N TYR A 159 5.21 -12.57 3.05
CA TYR A 159 3.82 -12.99 3.05
C TYR A 159 3.39 -13.58 1.72
N ASP A 160 3.76 -12.93 0.62
CA ASP A 160 3.38 -13.39 -0.73
C ASP A 160 4.08 -14.71 -1.08
N LEU A 161 5.38 -14.81 -0.78
CA LEU A 161 6.18 -16.02 -1.02
C LEU A 161 5.65 -17.27 -0.29
N ASN A 162 5.03 -17.10 0.89
CA ASN A 162 4.56 -18.22 1.71
C ASN A 162 3.09 -18.61 1.48
N GLN A 163 2.35 -17.92 0.61
CA GLN A 163 0.92 -18.19 0.36
C GLN A 163 0.58 -18.58 -1.08
N GLY A 164 1.57 -19.07 -1.82
CA GLY A 164 1.35 -19.77 -3.10
C GLY A 164 0.55 -21.09 -3.00
N ASP A 165 -0.01 -21.44 -1.84
CA ASP A 165 -0.81 -22.66 -1.68
C ASP A 165 -2.30 -22.33 -1.55
N LEU A 166 -3.02 -22.52 -2.67
CA LEU A 166 -4.45 -22.26 -2.90
C LEU A 166 -5.39 -23.15 -2.05
N SER A 167 -4.92 -23.77 -0.97
CA SER A 167 -5.61 -24.90 -0.31
C SER A 167 -6.27 -24.60 1.03
N SER A 168 -6.06 -23.43 1.66
CA SER A 168 -6.84 -23.04 2.84
C SER A 168 -8.00 -22.12 2.45
N GLY A 169 -9.14 -22.74 2.16
CA GLY A 169 -10.44 -22.09 2.11
C GLY A 169 -10.80 -21.50 3.48
N GLY A 170 -10.28 -20.32 3.79
CA GLY A 170 -10.77 -19.49 4.87
C GLY A 170 -12.09 -18.87 4.47
N ASN A 171 -13.16 -19.23 5.18
CA ASN A 171 -14.49 -18.63 5.02
C ASN A 171 -14.41 -17.11 5.14
N VAL A 172 -15.04 -16.41 4.20
CA VAL A 172 -15.24 -14.96 4.30
C VAL A 172 -16.66 -14.70 4.79
N VAL A 173 -16.78 -14.08 5.95
CA VAL A 173 -18.07 -13.59 6.49
C VAL A 173 -18.24 -12.13 6.05
N GLY A 174 -19.31 -11.86 5.31
CA GLY A 174 -19.61 -10.55 4.74
C GLY A 174 -20.48 -9.64 5.63
N ALA A 175 -20.54 -8.38 5.20
CA ALA A 175 -21.49 -7.29 5.49
C ALA A 175 -21.65 -6.77 6.93
N ASN A 176 -21.19 -7.47 7.96
CA ASN A 176 -20.97 -6.91 9.29
C ASN A 176 -19.60 -7.40 9.76
N MET A 177 -18.53 -6.70 9.35
CA MET A 177 -17.21 -6.95 9.95
C MET A 177 -17.22 -6.39 11.37
N GLU A 178 -17.73 -7.17 12.32
CA GLU A 178 -17.11 -7.18 13.64
C GLU A 178 -15.64 -7.58 13.41
N GLU A 179 -14.74 -6.86 14.07
CA GLU A 179 -13.30 -7.06 14.08
C GLU A 179 -13.03 -8.46 14.69
N GLY A 180 -13.18 -9.51 13.89
CA GLY A 180 -12.96 -10.88 14.31
C GLY A 180 -11.46 -11.21 14.33
N ASP A 181 -11.05 -11.96 15.36
CA ASP A 181 -9.68 -12.44 15.61
C ASP A 181 -9.00 -13.21 14.45
N ASP A 182 -9.72 -13.48 13.36
CA ASP A 182 -9.26 -14.29 12.21
C ASP A 182 -8.70 -13.47 11.02
N MET A 183 -8.58 -12.14 11.12
CA MET A 183 -7.90 -11.35 10.09
C MET A 183 -6.39 -11.60 10.12
N LYS A 184 -5.82 -12.11 9.02
CA LYS A 184 -4.36 -12.28 8.92
C LYS A 184 -3.68 -10.91 8.82
N MET A 185 -3.12 -10.47 9.94
CA MET A 185 -2.37 -9.23 10.06
C MET A 185 -0.97 -9.40 9.49
N VAL A 186 -0.55 -8.50 8.61
CA VAL A 186 0.81 -8.42 8.09
C VAL A 186 1.35 -7.06 8.47
N ALA A 187 2.34 -7.04 9.37
CA ALA A 187 2.91 -5.81 9.90
C ALA A 187 1.84 -4.76 10.28
N GLY A 188 0.87 -5.17 11.11
CA GLY A 188 -0.21 -4.29 11.57
C GLY A 188 -1.25 -3.86 10.52
N MET A 189 -1.18 -4.39 9.29
CA MET A 189 -2.16 -4.16 8.22
C MET A 189 -3.03 -5.41 8.02
N PRO A 190 -4.37 -5.35 8.23
CA PRO A 190 -5.26 -6.45 7.89
C PRO A 190 -5.29 -6.70 6.38
N PHE A 191 -5.48 -7.94 5.96
CA PHE A 191 -5.59 -8.30 4.55
C PHE A 191 -7.01 -8.64 4.13
N VAL A 192 -7.50 -8.02 3.04
CA VAL A 192 -8.85 -8.25 2.51
C VAL A 192 -8.78 -8.94 1.15
N LYS A 193 -9.37 -10.13 1.03
CA LYS A 193 -9.39 -10.90 -0.23
C LYS A 193 -10.38 -10.30 -1.24
N THR A 194 -9.92 -10.10 -2.48
CA THR A 194 -10.66 -9.52 -3.62
C THR A 194 -11.66 -10.48 -4.29
N GLY A 195 -12.34 -11.34 -3.52
CA GLY A 195 -13.25 -12.35 -4.08
C GLY A 195 -14.41 -12.76 -3.17
N ALA A 196 -14.62 -12.05 -2.05
CA ALA A 196 -15.78 -12.28 -1.22
C ALA A 196 -16.99 -11.63 -1.87
N SER A 197 -17.77 -12.44 -2.60
CA SER A 197 -19.11 -12.07 -3.06
C SER A 197 -19.87 -11.42 -1.90
N THR A 198 -20.12 -10.11 -1.99
CA THR A 198 -21.15 -9.46 -1.19
C THR A 198 -22.48 -9.94 -1.72
N GLY A 199 -22.84 -11.18 -1.36
CA GLY A 199 -24.06 -11.81 -1.86
C GLY A 199 -25.25 -10.92 -1.55
N TYR A 200 -25.91 -10.43 -2.60
CA TYR A 200 -27.20 -9.73 -2.54
C TYR A 200 -28.24 -10.50 -1.67
N GLY A 201 -28.05 -11.80 -1.45
CA GLY A 201 -28.90 -12.63 -0.57
C GLY A 201 -28.78 -12.35 0.93
N PHE A 202 -27.74 -11.66 1.42
CA PHE A 202 -27.64 -11.28 2.84
C PHE A 202 -28.35 -9.96 3.14
N LEU A 203 -28.43 -9.05 2.16
CA LEU A 203 -29.15 -7.77 2.29
C LEU A 203 -30.67 -7.93 2.36
N SER A 204 -31.22 -9.06 1.90
CA SER A 204 -32.65 -9.36 2.03
C SER A 204 -33.08 -9.88 3.41
N GLN A 205 -32.14 -10.11 4.35
CA GLN A 205 -32.43 -10.67 5.68
C GLN A 205 -32.15 -9.72 6.85
N GLN A 206 -31.85 -8.45 6.60
CA GLN A 206 -31.77 -7.48 7.70
C GLN A 206 -33.19 -7.15 8.21
N PRO A 207 -33.46 -7.21 9.52
CA PRO A 207 -34.70 -6.69 10.06
C PRO A 207 -34.75 -5.19 9.78
N SER A 208 -35.87 -4.72 9.22
CA SER A 208 -36.14 -3.31 8.99
C SER A 208 -36.10 -2.57 10.32
N PHE A 209 -35.01 -1.85 10.60
CA PHE A 209 -34.99 -0.90 11.71
C PHE A 209 -35.86 0.28 11.31
N TYR A 210 -37.06 0.28 11.87
CA TYR A 210 -38.00 1.40 11.87
C TYR A 210 -37.27 2.62 12.47
N HIS A 211 -37.03 3.66 11.67
CA HIS A 211 -36.74 4.97 12.23
C HIS A 211 -38.07 5.53 12.76
N GLY A 212 -38.25 5.43 14.07
CA GLY A 212 -39.29 6.17 14.79
C GLY A 212 -39.12 7.65 14.49
N SER A 213 -40.15 8.22 13.87
CA SER A 213 -40.34 9.64 13.75
C SER A 213 -40.81 10.17 15.10
N ASP A 214 -39.87 10.64 15.93
CA ASP A 214 -40.19 11.48 17.08
C ASP A 214 -40.03 12.94 16.66
N SER A 215 -41.11 13.45 16.06
CA SER A 215 -41.46 14.86 16.11
C SER A 215 -42.39 15.03 17.30
N ASP A 216 -41.93 15.69 18.35
CA ASP A 216 -42.79 16.17 19.43
C ASP A 216 -42.67 17.70 19.54
N ASP A 217 -43.78 18.36 19.25
CA ASP A 217 -44.23 19.58 19.92
C ASP A 217 -44.74 19.23 21.33
#